data_AF-A0AAJ6HL08-F1
#
_entry.id   AF-A0AAJ6HL08-F1
#
_cell.length_a   1.000
_cell.length_b   1.000
_cell.length_c   1.000
_cell.angle_alpha   90.00
_cell.angle_beta   90.00
_cell.angle_gamma   90.00
#
_symmetry.space_group_name_H-M   'P 1'
#
loop_
_entity.id
_entity.type
_entity.pdbx_description
1 polymer ?
#
loop_
_entity_poly.entity_id
_entity_poly.type
_entity_poly.pdbx_seq_one_letter_code
_entity_poly.pdbx_strand_id
1 'polypeptide(L)'
;MKITATKIIFFILSYSILSGCANNNPYTAHYTSVNGVTAENIDKFRYGAPPETPLIDNVSPEQGQERLGMWERKSYMAIGASSFNSAQTIPAHLAVLQGKLVKADLVVIRNPEYSGSYATSTAVMRPSTTTTEGSAVLVGADGQKNAVIKGNKTTYTTTTDYVPTTEHRANYAAIYYIKQRSIFGARTADLTTQERQERQSNFGVKTTIVVDDSPAYNADVLPGDILEELDGERIKNANHLGSLLEEKAGKTVQLTLSRNGKKVKKTITLNKIL
;
A
#
# COMPACT_ATOMS: atom_id res chain seq x y z
N MET A 1 -25.82 -16.47 -23.34
CA MET A 1 -26.43 -15.25 -22.79
C MET A 1 -25.99 -15.11 -21.33
N LYS A 2 -25.26 -14.03 -21.03
CA LYS A 2 -24.79 -13.51 -19.72
C LYS A 2 -23.82 -14.38 -18.88
N ILE A 3 -22.54 -14.03 -19.01
CA ILE A 3 -21.44 -14.32 -18.08
C ILE A 3 -21.54 -13.30 -16.93
N THR A 4 -21.68 -13.78 -15.69
CA THR A 4 -21.68 -12.94 -14.49
C THR A 4 -20.24 -12.75 -13.99
N ALA A 5 -19.81 -11.50 -13.93
CA ALA A 5 -18.52 -11.08 -13.42
C ALA A 5 -18.49 -11.16 -11.88
N THR A 6 -17.64 -12.02 -11.34
CA THR A 6 -17.35 -12.11 -9.90
C THR A 6 -16.44 -10.95 -9.50
N LYS A 7 -17.02 -9.90 -8.90
CA LYS A 7 -16.27 -8.85 -8.21
C LYS A 7 -15.74 -9.40 -6.88
N ILE A 8 -14.43 -9.54 -6.77
CA ILE A 8 -13.74 -9.84 -5.51
C ILE A 8 -13.68 -8.54 -4.70
N ILE A 9 -14.51 -8.44 -3.68
CA ILE A 9 -14.53 -7.35 -2.70
C ILE A 9 -13.67 -7.80 -1.51
N PHE A 10 -12.51 -7.16 -1.31
CA PHE A 10 -11.71 -7.32 -0.10
C PHE A 10 -12.40 -6.58 1.06
N PHE A 11 -13.00 -7.32 2.00
CA PHE A 11 -13.51 -6.79 3.26
C PHE A 11 -12.36 -6.81 4.29
N ILE A 12 -11.79 -5.64 4.58
CA ILE A 12 -10.76 -5.47 5.61
C ILE A 12 -11.46 -5.29 6.96
N LEU A 13 -11.42 -6.33 7.79
CA LEU A 13 -11.90 -6.26 9.17
C LEU A 13 -10.82 -5.56 10.02
N SER A 14 -11.05 -4.30 10.38
CA SER A 14 -10.13 -3.49 11.18
C SER A 14 -10.16 -3.94 12.65
N TYR A 15 -9.20 -4.77 13.05
CA TYR A 15 -8.91 -4.99 14.47
C TYR A 15 -8.02 -3.85 14.98
N SER A 16 -8.63 -2.94 15.75
CA SER A 16 -7.91 -1.85 16.41
C SER A 16 -7.23 -2.39 17.66
N ILE A 17 -5.93 -2.67 17.56
CA ILE A 17 -5.10 -2.93 18.73
C ILE A 17 -4.39 -1.62 19.10
N LEU A 18 -4.72 -1.06 20.26
CA LEU A 18 -3.96 0.02 20.89
C LEU A 18 -2.57 -0.52 21.26
N SER A 19 -1.57 -0.23 20.44
CA SER A 19 -0.15 -0.38 20.78
C SER A 19 0.44 0.99 21.08
N GLY A 20 0.87 1.17 22.33
CA GLY A 20 1.49 2.38 22.84
C GLY A 20 2.89 2.65 22.27
N CYS A 21 3.12 3.93 21.98
CA CYS A 21 4.39 4.67 21.85
C CYS A 21 5.66 3.90 21.42
N ALA A 22 5.89 3.84 20.11
CA ALA A 22 7.23 3.89 19.53
C ALA A 22 7.14 4.63 18.19
N ASN A 23 7.72 5.85 18.09
CA ASN A 23 7.75 6.70 16.89
C ASN A 23 6.41 6.85 16.14
N ASN A 24 5.72 7.98 16.34
CA ASN A 24 4.40 8.32 15.78
C ASN A 24 4.39 8.52 14.24
N ASN A 25 5.07 7.67 13.47
CA ASN A 25 4.99 7.66 12.02
C ASN A 25 3.80 6.79 11.57
N PRO A 26 2.69 7.37 11.10
CA PRO A 26 1.54 6.60 10.64
C PRO A 26 1.88 5.72 9.42
N TYR A 27 2.87 6.10 8.61
CA TYR A 27 3.32 5.25 7.51
C TYR A 27 3.97 3.96 8.00
N THR A 28 4.69 3.99 9.12
CA THR A 28 5.25 2.80 9.76
C THR A 28 4.14 1.95 10.39
N ALA A 29 3.22 2.58 11.12
CA ALA A 29 2.12 1.88 11.79
C ALA A 29 1.17 1.15 10.82
N HIS A 30 1.01 1.68 9.62
CA HIS A 30 0.13 1.13 8.58
C HIS A 30 0.89 0.48 7.42
N TYR A 31 2.17 0.13 7.61
CA TYR A 31 2.95 -0.55 6.58
C TYR A 31 2.54 -2.02 6.45
N THR A 32 2.29 -2.44 5.21
CA THR A 32 2.08 -3.84 4.84
C THR A 32 3.07 -4.23 3.74
N SER A 33 3.77 -5.34 3.94
CA SER A 33 4.64 -5.91 2.90
C SER A 33 3.81 -6.65 1.86
N VAL A 34 4.30 -6.69 0.62
CA VAL A 34 3.70 -7.49 -0.45
C VAL A 34 3.96 -8.98 -0.18
N ASN A 35 2.92 -9.81 -0.28
CA ASN A 35 3.03 -11.26 -0.08
C ASN A 35 4.09 -11.88 -1.02
N GLY A 36 4.98 -12.72 -0.46
CA GLY A 36 6.05 -13.39 -1.21
C GLY A 36 7.34 -12.58 -1.37
N VAL A 37 7.34 -11.31 -0.97
CA VAL A 37 8.56 -10.49 -0.89
C VAL A 37 9.22 -10.69 0.48
N THR A 38 10.19 -11.60 0.54
CA THR A 38 11.05 -11.81 1.72
C THR A 38 12.31 -10.96 1.61
N ALA A 39 12.98 -10.69 2.73
CA ALA A 39 14.26 -9.97 2.74
C ALA A 39 15.32 -10.68 1.87
N GLU A 40 15.34 -12.01 1.89
CA GLU A 40 16.22 -12.84 1.05
C GLU A 40 15.94 -12.64 -0.44
N ASN A 41 14.66 -12.65 -0.86
CA ASN A 41 14.27 -12.41 -2.25
C ASN A 41 14.61 -10.99 -2.69
N ILE A 42 14.43 -9.99 -1.81
CA ILE A 42 14.81 -8.61 -2.08
C ILE A 42 16.30 -8.55 -2.39
N ASP A 43 17.15 -9.09 -1.51
CA ASP A 43 18.61 -8.98 -1.64
C ASP A 43 19.13 -9.72 -2.88
N LYS A 44 18.57 -10.90 -3.19
CA LYS A 44 18.93 -11.72 -4.37
C LYS A 44 18.69 -11.00 -5.70
N PHE A 45 17.62 -10.23 -5.82
CA PHE A 45 17.20 -9.59 -7.07
C PHE A 45 17.49 -8.09 -7.10
N ARG A 46 17.98 -7.49 -6.02
CA ARG A 46 18.28 -6.06 -5.95
C ARG A 46 19.37 -5.68 -6.94
N TYR A 47 19.23 -4.53 -7.60
CA TYR A 47 20.26 -4.04 -8.53
C TYR A 47 21.57 -3.65 -7.82
N GLY A 48 21.50 -3.18 -6.58
CA GLY A 48 22.65 -2.77 -5.79
C GLY A 48 22.28 -2.43 -4.35
N ALA A 49 23.23 -1.88 -3.59
CA ALA A 49 22.99 -1.46 -2.21
C ALA A 49 21.88 -0.40 -2.13
N PRO A 50 21.06 -0.40 -1.06
CA PRO A 50 20.06 0.63 -0.85
C PRO A 50 20.69 2.03 -0.82
N PRO A 51 20.11 3.03 -1.50
CA PRO A 51 20.58 4.39 -1.45
C PRO A 51 20.34 4.96 -0.05
N GLU A 52 21.22 5.87 0.39
CA GLU A 52 21.07 6.56 1.68
C GLU A 52 19.77 7.37 1.77
N THR A 53 19.33 7.92 0.63
CA THR A 53 18.03 8.57 0.50
C THR A 53 17.30 8.01 -0.72
N PRO A 54 16.08 7.47 -0.55
CA PRO A 54 15.31 6.96 -1.67
C PRO A 54 14.88 8.10 -2.60
N LEU A 55 14.69 7.76 -3.87
CA LEU A 55 14.02 8.64 -4.81
C LEU A 55 12.59 8.89 -4.35
N ILE A 56 12.06 10.09 -4.59
CA ILE A 56 10.71 10.47 -4.17
C ILE A 56 9.92 10.83 -5.43
N ASP A 57 8.74 10.23 -5.57
CA ASP A 57 7.79 10.60 -6.61
C ASP A 57 6.44 10.93 -5.97
N ASN A 58 5.97 12.17 -6.16
CA ASN A 58 4.67 12.60 -5.67
C ASN A 58 3.66 12.48 -6.80
N VAL A 59 2.60 11.72 -6.58
CA VAL A 59 1.60 11.42 -7.60
C VAL A 59 0.23 11.92 -7.19
N SER A 60 -0.45 12.61 -8.09
CA SER A 60 -1.87 12.94 -7.89
C SER A 60 -2.73 11.68 -8.08
N PRO A 61 -3.95 11.65 -7.51
CA PRO A 61 -4.86 10.51 -7.71
C PRO A 61 -5.13 10.20 -9.18
N GLU A 62 -5.27 11.21 -10.05
CA GLU A 62 -5.51 10.98 -11.48
C GLU A 62 -4.32 10.38 -12.23
N GLN A 63 -3.08 10.64 -11.79
CA GLN A 63 -1.87 10.16 -12.44
C GLN A 63 -1.46 8.74 -12.02
N GLY A 64 -2.14 8.16 -11.02
CA GLY A 64 -1.69 6.94 -10.34
C GLY A 64 -1.42 5.77 -11.29
N GLN A 65 -2.37 5.42 -12.15
CA GLN A 65 -2.25 4.20 -12.98
C GLN A 65 -1.12 4.27 -14.01
N GLU A 66 -1.01 5.38 -14.74
CA GLU A 66 0.05 5.56 -15.73
C GLU A 66 1.43 5.64 -15.08
N ARG A 67 1.52 6.29 -13.92
CA ARG A 67 2.79 6.42 -13.21
C ARG A 67 3.26 5.08 -12.63
N LEU A 68 2.35 4.23 -12.16
CA LEU A 68 2.68 2.87 -11.72
C LEU A 68 3.30 2.04 -12.85
N GLY A 69 2.73 2.11 -14.05
CA GLY A 69 3.27 1.42 -15.23
C GLY A 69 4.66 1.93 -15.65
N MET A 70 4.95 3.23 -15.47
CA MET A 70 6.27 3.79 -15.72
C MET A 70 7.34 3.17 -14.80
N TRP A 71 7.07 3.08 -13.50
CA TRP A 71 8.04 2.56 -12.54
C TRP A 71 8.32 1.08 -12.77
N GLU A 72 7.30 0.32 -13.16
CA GLU A 72 7.47 -1.07 -13.55
C GLU A 72 8.40 -1.22 -14.77
N ARG A 73 8.25 -0.38 -15.80
CA ARG A 73 9.15 -0.33 -16.96
C ARG A 73 10.58 0.08 -16.59
N LYS A 74 10.75 0.87 -15.53
CA LYS A 74 12.06 1.25 -14.98
C LYS A 74 12.66 0.22 -14.01
N SER A 75 12.16 -1.01 -14.00
CA SER A 75 12.61 -2.11 -13.12
C SER A 75 12.32 -1.92 -11.63
N TYR A 76 11.35 -1.08 -11.26
CA TYR A 76 10.97 -0.93 -9.86
C TYR A 76 9.89 -1.95 -9.47
N MET A 77 10.12 -2.66 -8.37
CA MET A 77 9.19 -3.62 -7.77
C MET A 77 8.71 -3.11 -6.42
N ALA A 78 7.40 -3.10 -6.22
CA ALA A 78 6.83 -2.73 -4.92
C ALA A 78 7.14 -3.82 -3.89
N ILE A 79 7.68 -3.41 -2.75
CA ILE A 79 7.98 -4.30 -1.61
C ILE A 79 6.94 -4.18 -0.49
N GLY A 80 6.20 -3.06 -0.48
CA GLY A 80 5.14 -2.82 0.48
C GLY A 80 4.44 -1.49 0.22
N ALA A 81 3.39 -1.25 0.98
CA ALA A 81 2.63 -0.01 0.95
C ALA A 81 2.17 0.38 2.35
N SER A 82 1.87 1.66 2.52
CA SER A 82 1.17 2.18 3.69
C SER A 82 -0.07 2.90 3.22
N SER A 83 -1.20 2.68 3.89
CA SER A 83 -2.44 3.40 3.61
C SER A 83 -3.24 3.63 4.88
N PHE A 84 -3.70 4.85 5.11
CA PHE A 84 -4.49 5.21 6.29
C PHE A 84 -5.32 6.47 6.06
N ASN A 85 -6.29 6.70 6.95
CA ASN A 85 -7.15 7.87 6.93
C ASN A 85 -6.87 8.73 8.18
N SER A 86 -6.71 10.04 8.02
CA SER A 86 -6.39 10.93 9.13
C SER A 86 -7.12 12.27 9.02
N ALA A 87 -7.55 12.80 10.18
CA ALA A 87 -8.02 14.18 10.32
C ALA A 87 -6.86 15.19 10.44
N GLN A 88 -5.66 14.71 10.73
CA GLN A 88 -4.45 15.53 10.85
C GLN A 88 -3.76 15.64 9.49
N THR A 89 -3.09 16.77 9.27
CA THR A 89 -2.17 16.93 8.13
C THR A 89 -0.89 16.16 8.41
N ILE A 90 -0.61 15.13 7.61
CA ILE A 90 0.58 14.29 7.79
C ILE A 90 1.71 14.75 6.86
N PRO A 91 2.91 15.07 7.40
CA PRO A 91 4.05 15.45 6.57
C PRO A 91 4.55 14.31 5.67
N ALA A 92 4.80 14.61 4.39
CA ALA A 92 5.29 13.64 3.40
C ALA A 92 6.65 13.02 3.76
N HIS A 93 7.53 13.74 4.48
CA HIS A 93 8.85 13.22 4.88
C HIS A 93 8.75 11.97 5.77
N LEU A 94 7.62 11.77 6.46
CA LEU A 94 7.40 10.56 7.26
C LEU A 94 7.30 9.30 6.40
N ALA A 95 6.75 9.39 5.18
CA ALA A 95 6.80 8.30 4.21
C ALA A 95 8.25 8.00 3.78
N VAL A 96 9.07 9.04 3.62
CA VAL A 96 10.50 8.88 3.28
C VAL A 96 11.26 8.17 4.40
N LEU A 97 10.99 8.51 5.67
CA LEU A 97 11.56 7.81 6.83
C LEU A 97 11.18 6.32 6.83
N GLN A 98 9.91 6.00 6.54
CA GLN A 98 9.48 4.61 6.39
C GLN A 98 10.21 3.92 5.23
N GLY A 99 10.36 4.61 4.09
CA GLY A 99 11.15 4.12 2.96
C GLY A 99 12.59 3.77 3.34
N LYS A 100 13.24 4.60 4.15
CA LYS A 100 14.59 4.31 4.67
C LYS A 100 14.60 3.06 5.56
N LEU A 101 13.61 2.90 6.44
CA LEU A 101 13.50 1.71 7.31
C LEU A 101 13.35 0.41 6.52
N VAL A 102 12.55 0.43 5.46
CA VAL A 102 12.34 -0.75 4.59
C VAL A 102 13.40 -0.88 3.49
N LYS A 103 14.43 -0.02 3.51
CA LYS A 103 15.48 0.04 2.49
C LYS A 103 14.90 0.16 1.08
N ALA A 104 13.95 1.07 0.86
CA ALA A 104 13.41 1.35 -0.47
C ALA A 104 14.43 2.13 -1.33
N ASP A 105 14.40 1.90 -2.64
CA ASP A 105 15.11 2.73 -3.63
C ASP A 105 14.24 3.91 -4.10
N LEU A 106 12.91 3.73 -4.09
CA LEU A 106 11.93 4.72 -4.50
C LEU A 106 10.72 4.69 -3.55
N VAL A 107 10.25 5.88 -3.16
CA VAL A 107 9.02 6.08 -2.41
C VAL A 107 8.05 6.88 -3.28
N VAL A 108 6.95 6.25 -3.65
CA VAL A 108 5.86 6.91 -4.36
C VAL A 108 4.82 7.35 -3.35
N ILE A 109 4.65 8.67 -3.17
CA ILE A 109 3.72 9.26 -2.23
C ILE A 109 2.50 9.73 -3.00
N ARG A 110 1.32 9.20 -2.65
CA ARG A 110 0.06 9.69 -3.23
C ARG A 110 -0.37 10.96 -2.49
N ASN A 111 -0.72 11.99 -3.26
CA ASN A 111 -1.28 13.21 -2.70
C ASN A 111 -2.54 12.86 -1.89
N PRO A 112 -2.73 13.47 -0.71
CA PRO A 112 -3.83 13.13 0.17
C PRO A 112 -5.17 13.45 -0.49
N GLU A 113 -6.07 12.47 -0.49
CA GLU A 113 -7.40 12.60 -1.09
C GLU A 113 -8.43 12.86 0.00
N TYR A 114 -9.14 13.98 -0.09
CA TYR A 114 -10.17 14.33 0.89
C TYR A 114 -11.28 13.25 0.91
N SER A 115 -11.52 12.68 2.09
CA SER A 115 -12.43 11.55 2.27
C SER A 115 -13.78 11.94 2.86
N GLY A 116 -13.93 13.18 3.36
CA GLY A 116 -15.17 13.67 3.96
C GLY A 116 -14.97 14.42 5.27
N SER A 117 -16.06 15.02 5.75
CA SER A 117 -16.13 15.70 7.04
C SER A 117 -17.06 14.96 7.98
N TYR A 118 -16.63 14.76 9.22
CA TYR A 118 -17.40 14.05 10.23
C TYR A 118 -17.57 14.93 11.47
N ALA A 119 -18.80 14.97 12.00
CA ALA A 119 -19.05 15.61 13.28
C ALA A 119 -18.57 14.67 14.40
N THR A 120 -17.58 15.11 15.16
CA THR A 120 -17.17 14.48 16.40
C THR A 120 -17.64 15.35 17.57
N SER A 121 -17.74 14.79 18.77
CA SER A 121 -18.23 15.53 19.94
C SER A 121 -17.28 15.31 21.10
N THR A 122 -16.72 16.41 21.61
CA THR A 122 -15.81 16.38 22.75
C THR A 122 -16.60 16.70 24.02
N ALA A 123 -16.54 15.80 25.00
CA ALA A 123 -17.14 16.03 26.30
C ALA A 123 -16.29 17.00 27.12
N VAL A 124 -16.86 18.12 27.52
CA VAL A 124 -16.25 19.09 28.43
C VAL A 124 -17.00 19.04 29.75
N MET A 125 -16.28 18.71 30.83
CA MET A 125 -16.85 18.71 32.17
C MET A 125 -16.89 20.13 32.71
N ARG A 126 -18.09 20.62 33.02
CA ARG A 126 -18.29 21.92 33.66
C ARG A 126 -18.66 21.73 35.13
N PRO A 127 -17.81 22.17 36.09
CA PRO A 127 -18.14 22.10 37.51
C PRO A 127 -19.21 23.15 37.84
N SER A 128 -20.16 22.79 38.69
CA SER A 128 -21.15 23.69 39.26
C SER A 128 -21.20 23.49 40.78
N THR A 129 -21.32 24.60 41.51
CA THR A 129 -21.38 24.58 42.98
C THR A 129 -22.65 25.29 43.41
N THR A 130 -23.53 24.57 44.09
CA THR A 130 -24.77 25.13 44.64
C THR A 130 -24.70 25.06 46.16
N THR A 131 -24.82 26.21 46.82
CA THR A 131 -24.89 26.30 48.29
C THR A 131 -26.32 26.61 48.71
N THR A 132 -26.94 25.70 49.46
CA THR A 132 -28.29 25.91 50.01
C THR A 132 -28.17 26.20 51.51
N GLU A 133 -28.82 27.27 51.96
CA GLU A 133 -28.93 27.62 53.39
C GLU A 133 -30.28 27.12 53.94
N GLY A 134 -30.22 26.37 55.03
CA GLY A 134 -31.39 25.88 55.76
C GLY A 134 -31.42 26.44 57.17
N SER A 135 -32.60 26.86 57.63
CA SER A 135 -32.81 27.28 59.01
C SER A 135 -33.90 26.41 59.64
N ALA A 136 -33.62 25.82 60.80
CA ALA A 136 -34.58 25.09 61.60
C ALA A 136 -34.83 25.83 62.91
N VAL A 137 -36.10 25.97 63.28
CA VAL A 137 -36.50 26.55 64.56
C VAL A 137 -36.79 25.42 65.53
N LEU A 138 -36.06 25.38 66.64
CA LEU A 138 -36.34 24.44 67.72
C LEU A 138 -37.44 25.03 68.62
N VAL A 139 -38.54 24.31 68.73
CA VAL A 139 -39.68 24.67 69.59
C VAL A 139 -39.74 23.67 70.74
N GLY A 140 -39.75 24.16 71.98
CA GLY A 140 -39.92 23.34 73.17
C GLY A 140 -41.33 22.74 73.27
N ALA A 141 -41.50 21.74 74.13
CA ALA A 141 -42.81 21.10 74.36
C ALA A 141 -43.89 22.06 74.92
N ASP A 142 -43.47 23.22 75.42
CA ASP A 142 -44.29 24.34 75.89
C ASP A 142 -44.68 25.33 74.78
N GLY A 143 -44.27 25.08 73.53
CA GLY A 143 -44.54 25.95 72.38
C GLY A 143 -43.61 27.16 72.24
N GLN A 144 -42.63 27.35 73.13
CA GLN A 144 -41.68 28.45 73.02
C GLN A 144 -40.55 28.14 72.03
N LYS A 145 -40.21 29.12 71.19
CA LYS A 145 -39.09 29.04 70.24
C LYS A 145 -37.78 29.23 71.01
N ASN A 146 -37.00 28.17 71.15
CA ASN A 146 -35.84 28.16 72.04
C ASN A 146 -34.51 28.42 71.32
N ALA A 147 -34.40 28.10 70.02
CA ALA A 147 -33.22 28.42 69.21
C ALA A 147 -33.51 28.35 67.70
N VAL A 148 -32.73 29.09 66.90
CA VAL A 148 -32.69 28.96 65.43
C VAL A 148 -31.34 28.38 65.04
N ILE A 149 -31.34 27.20 64.44
CA ILE A 149 -30.14 26.56 63.90
C ILE A 149 -30.07 26.89 62.42
N LYS A 150 -28.95 27.49 61.98
CA LYS A 150 -28.64 27.73 60.58
C LYS A 150 -27.55 26.76 60.13
N GLY A 151 -27.77 26.10 59.01
CA GLY A 151 -26.78 25.23 58.37
C GLY A 151 -26.70 25.54 56.89
N ASN A 152 -25.51 25.44 56.31
CA ASN A 152 -25.29 25.48 54.89
C ASN A 152 -24.94 24.08 54.37
N LYS A 153 -25.44 23.74 53.19
CA LYS A 153 -25.05 22.54 52.46
C LYS A 153 -24.54 22.95 51.10
N THR A 154 -23.23 22.83 50.89
CA THR A 154 -22.61 23.02 49.57
C THR A 154 -22.62 21.68 48.84
N THR A 155 -23.22 21.67 47.65
CA THR A 155 -23.26 20.51 46.75
C THR A 155 -22.41 20.81 45.52
N TYR A 156 -21.42 19.97 45.25
CA TYR A 156 -20.60 20.01 44.05
C TYR A 156 -21.18 19.05 43.03
N THR A 157 -21.57 19.57 41.86
CA THR A 157 -22.05 18.77 40.74
C THR A 157 -21.18 19.00 39.52
N THR A 158 -21.09 17.99 38.66
CA THR A 158 -20.42 18.11 37.36
C THR A 158 -21.46 17.86 36.28
N THR A 159 -21.57 18.77 35.33
CA THR A 159 -22.40 18.60 34.13
C THR A 159 -21.48 18.33 32.94
N THR A 160 -21.81 17.32 32.15
CA THR A 160 -21.09 17.02 30.90
C THR A 160 -21.74 17.79 29.77
N ASP A 161 -21.04 18.78 29.23
CA ASP A 161 -21.45 19.51 28.04
C ASP A 161 -20.73 18.90 26.81
N TYR A 162 -21.47 18.67 25.72
CA TYR A 162 -20.93 18.09 24.48
C TYR A 162 -20.68 19.19 23.46
N VAL A 163 -19.41 19.41 23.08
CA VAL A 163 -19.02 20.40 22.08
C VAL A 163 -18.80 19.70 20.74
N PRO A 164 -19.68 19.89 19.73
CA PRO A 164 -19.50 19.30 18.42
C PRO A 164 -18.36 20.01 17.66
N THR A 165 -17.46 19.22 17.09
CA THR A 165 -16.34 19.66 16.25
C THR A 165 -16.42 18.96 14.90
N THR A 166 -16.10 19.67 13.82
CA THR A 166 -16.03 19.07 12.48
C THR A 166 -14.59 18.66 12.18
N GLU A 167 -14.37 17.36 11.92
CA GLU A 167 -13.08 16.83 11.49
C GLU A 167 -13.07 16.64 9.97
N HIS A 168 -12.14 17.31 9.29
CA HIS A 168 -11.87 17.12 7.86
C HIS A 168 -10.84 15.99 7.70
N ARG A 169 -11.21 14.91 7.01
CA ARG A 169 -10.35 13.72 6.87
C ARG A 169 -9.83 13.55 5.44
N ALA A 170 -8.62 13.01 5.34
CA ALA A 170 -8.00 12.65 4.07
C ALA A 170 -7.37 11.25 4.11
N ASN A 171 -7.39 10.60 2.96
CA ASN A 171 -6.72 9.32 2.70
C ASN A 171 -5.28 9.57 2.30
N TYR A 172 -4.34 8.98 3.04
CA TYR A 172 -2.92 9.01 2.76
C TYR A 172 -2.47 7.64 2.27
N ALA A 173 -1.57 7.62 1.30
CA ALA A 173 -0.95 6.38 0.85
C ALA A 173 0.49 6.62 0.36
N ALA A 174 1.34 5.62 0.58
CA ALA A 174 2.68 5.56 0.00
C ALA A 174 3.00 4.12 -0.41
N ILE A 175 3.75 3.96 -1.49
CA ILE A 175 4.22 2.66 -1.97
C ILE A 175 5.74 2.70 -2.01
N TYR A 176 6.36 1.64 -1.52
CA TYR A 176 7.81 1.51 -1.39
C TYR A 176 8.31 0.53 -2.43
N TYR A 177 9.31 0.94 -3.20
CA TYR A 177 9.86 0.16 -4.29
C TYR A 177 11.34 -0.09 -4.12
N ILE A 178 11.80 -1.22 -4.65
CA ILE A 178 13.21 -1.50 -4.91
C ILE A 178 13.45 -1.55 -6.41
N LYS A 179 14.65 -1.16 -6.85
CA LYS A 179 15.12 -1.37 -8.21
C LYS A 179 15.72 -2.77 -8.27
N GLN A 180 15.06 -3.64 -9.01
CA GLN A 180 15.49 -5.02 -9.21
C GLN A 180 16.23 -5.19 -10.54
N ARG A 181 17.16 -6.14 -10.58
CA ARG A 181 17.75 -6.63 -11.83
C ARG A 181 16.94 -7.84 -12.29
N SER A 182 16.15 -7.66 -13.34
CA SER A 182 15.44 -8.78 -13.96
C SER A 182 16.40 -9.63 -14.79
N ILE A 183 16.26 -10.96 -14.73
CA ILE A 183 17.05 -11.92 -15.54
C ILE A 183 16.82 -11.67 -17.03
N PHE A 184 15.57 -11.51 -17.44
CA PHE A 184 15.15 -11.29 -18.83
C PHE A 184 14.62 -9.89 -19.08
N GLY A 185 13.87 -9.31 -18.13
CA GLY A 185 13.35 -7.95 -18.25
C GLY A 185 12.07 -7.81 -19.05
N ALA A 186 11.23 -8.84 -19.07
CA ALA A 186 9.88 -8.72 -19.60
C ALA A 186 8.88 -9.42 -18.68
N ARG A 187 7.68 -8.84 -18.58
CA ARG A 187 6.53 -9.53 -17.99
C ARG A 187 5.82 -10.32 -19.06
N THR A 188 5.43 -11.53 -18.72
CA THR A 188 4.73 -12.43 -19.60
C THR A 188 3.43 -12.92 -18.97
N ALA A 189 2.42 -13.10 -19.79
CA ALA A 189 1.17 -13.73 -19.41
C ALA A 189 0.96 -15.02 -20.21
N ASP A 190 0.25 -15.97 -19.62
CA ASP A 190 -0.19 -17.16 -20.34
C ASP A 190 -1.13 -16.77 -21.49
N LEU A 191 -1.02 -17.52 -22.59
CA LEU A 191 -1.92 -17.34 -23.72
C LEU A 191 -3.35 -17.71 -23.33
N THR A 192 -4.28 -16.84 -23.73
CA THR A 192 -5.73 -17.08 -23.64
C THR A 192 -6.16 -18.21 -24.58
N THR A 193 -7.34 -18.78 -24.34
CA THR A 193 -7.92 -19.82 -25.22
C THR A 193 -8.06 -19.34 -26.67
N GLN A 194 -8.44 -18.08 -26.87
CA GLN A 194 -8.58 -17.49 -28.20
C GLN A 194 -7.22 -17.41 -28.92
N GLU A 195 -6.19 -16.89 -28.26
CA GLU A 195 -4.84 -16.78 -28.85
C GLU A 195 -4.25 -18.15 -29.20
N ARG A 196 -4.52 -19.17 -28.37
CA ARG A 196 -4.13 -20.56 -28.63
C ARG A 196 -4.80 -21.11 -29.88
N GLN A 197 -6.09 -20.80 -30.09
CA GLN A 197 -6.84 -21.22 -31.26
C GLN A 197 -6.37 -20.51 -32.53
N GLU A 198 -6.22 -19.18 -32.49
CA GLU A 198 -5.76 -18.36 -33.62
C GLU A 198 -4.38 -18.80 -34.12
N ARG A 199 -3.49 -19.17 -33.19
CA ARG A 199 -2.15 -19.63 -33.52
C ARG A 199 -2.03 -21.15 -33.69
N GLN A 200 -3.13 -21.89 -33.48
CA GLN A 200 -3.20 -23.35 -33.50
C GLN A 200 -2.12 -24.01 -32.62
N SER A 201 -1.83 -23.42 -31.44
CA SER A 201 -0.82 -23.94 -30.52
C SER A 201 -1.10 -23.59 -29.06
N ASN A 202 -0.91 -24.59 -28.18
CA ASN A 202 -1.04 -24.45 -26.73
C ASN A 202 0.23 -23.92 -26.03
N PHE A 203 1.28 -23.64 -26.78
CA PHE A 203 2.58 -23.33 -26.19
C PHE A 203 2.91 -21.85 -26.36
N GLY A 204 3.80 -21.37 -25.51
CA GLY A 204 4.29 -20.02 -25.50
C GLY A 204 3.58 -19.13 -24.51
N VAL A 205 4.13 -17.93 -24.36
CA VAL A 205 3.65 -16.90 -23.45
C VAL A 205 3.68 -15.56 -24.15
N LYS A 206 2.70 -14.70 -23.87
CA LYS A 206 2.62 -13.37 -24.45
C LYS A 206 3.39 -12.38 -23.61
N THR A 207 4.25 -11.59 -24.24
CA THR A 207 4.94 -10.47 -23.62
C THR A 207 3.95 -9.33 -23.40
N THR A 208 3.77 -8.89 -22.17
CA THR A 208 2.85 -7.79 -21.82
C THR A 208 3.58 -6.48 -21.61
N ILE A 209 4.72 -6.52 -20.92
CA ILE A 209 5.53 -5.35 -20.60
C ILE A 209 6.99 -5.70 -20.82
N VAL A 210 7.75 -4.77 -21.40
CA VAL A 210 9.20 -4.85 -21.54
C VAL A 210 9.81 -3.75 -20.68
N VAL A 211 10.81 -4.12 -19.92
CA VAL A 211 11.52 -3.25 -18.98
C VAL A 211 12.64 -2.55 -19.73
N ASP A 212 12.76 -1.24 -19.60
CA ASP A 212 13.78 -0.43 -20.27
C ASP A 212 15.20 -0.87 -19.83
N ASP A 213 16.15 -0.79 -20.77
CA ASP A 213 17.56 -1.18 -20.60
C ASP A 213 17.80 -2.66 -20.20
N SER A 214 16.77 -3.49 -20.27
CA SER A 214 16.86 -4.91 -19.92
C SER A 214 17.32 -5.80 -21.07
N PRO A 215 17.70 -7.07 -20.82
CA PRO A 215 18.05 -8.01 -21.90
C PRO A 215 16.98 -8.14 -22.99
N ALA A 216 15.70 -8.19 -22.62
CA ALA A 216 14.59 -8.23 -23.57
C ALA A 216 14.48 -6.94 -24.39
N TYR A 217 14.66 -5.78 -23.76
CA TYR A 217 14.66 -4.48 -24.44
C TYR A 217 15.80 -4.37 -25.45
N ASN A 218 17.02 -4.71 -25.02
CA ASN A 218 18.22 -4.68 -25.86
C ASN A 218 18.16 -5.67 -27.03
N ALA A 219 17.37 -6.74 -26.88
CA ALA A 219 17.10 -7.72 -27.93
C ALA A 219 15.95 -7.31 -28.87
N ASP A 220 15.33 -6.13 -28.65
CA ASP A 220 14.17 -5.65 -29.40
C ASP A 220 13.00 -6.66 -29.31
N VAL A 221 12.72 -7.16 -28.11
CA VAL A 221 11.46 -7.83 -27.77
C VAL A 221 10.42 -6.75 -27.49
N LEU A 222 9.21 -6.93 -28.01
CA LEU A 222 8.13 -5.94 -27.92
C LEU A 222 6.92 -6.50 -27.17
N PRO A 223 6.13 -5.64 -26.50
CA PRO A 223 4.80 -6.01 -26.04
C PRO A 223 3.96 -6.58 -27.18
N GLY A 224 3.30 -7.71 -26.93
CA GLY A 224 2.55 -8.48 -27.93
C GLY A 224 3.33 -9.64 -28.57
N ASP A 225 4.66 -9.67 -28.45
CA ASP A 225 5.45 -10.81 -28.92
C ASP A 225 5.10 -12.08 -28.14
N ILE A 226 4.91 -13.20 -28.85
CA ILE A 226 4.68 -14.50 -28.24
C ILE A 226 6.00 -15.26 -28.19
N LEU A 227 6.49 -15.53 -26.99
CA LEU A 227 7.72 -16.30 -26.78
C LEU A 227 7.40 -17.78 -26.90
N GLU A 228 8.02 -18.48 -27.85
CA GLU A 228 7.69 -19.87 -28.18
C GLU A 228 8.72 -20.86 -27.66
N GLU A 229 10.01 -20.54 -27.80
CA GLU A 229 11.12 -21.44 -27.43
C GLU A 229 12.30 -20.65 -26.86
N LEU A 230 13.05 -21.29 -25.95
CA LEU A 230 14.30 -20.80 -25.41
C LEU A 230 15.37 -21.89 -25.56
N ASP A 231 16.43 -21.63 -26.30
CA ASP A 231 17.46 -22.62 -26.67
C ASP A 231 16.89 -23.91 -27.29
N GLY A 232 15.82 -23.77 -28.08
CA GLY A 232 15.12 -24.89 -28.71
C GLY A 232 14.17 -25.65 -27.76
N GLU A 233 14.11 -25.29 -26.47
CA GLU A 233 13.15 -25.82 -25.54
C GLU A 233 11.83 -25.04 -25.61
N ARG A 234 10.71 -25.78 -25.79
CA ARG A 234 9.40 -25.17 -25.97
C ARG A 234 8.83 -24.63 -24.67
N ILE A 235 8.43 -23.37 -24.68
CA ILE A 235 7.83 -22.70 -23.52
C ILE A 235 6.38 -23.17 -23.36
N LYS A 236 6.00 -23.67 -22.18
CA LYS A 236 4.66 -24.22 -21.92
C LYS A 236 3.69 -23.19 -21.37
N ASN A 237 4.17 -22.40 -20.41
CA ASN A 237 3.45 -21.37 -19.68
C ASN A 237 4.46 -20.42 -19.00
N ALA A 238 3.96 -19.39 -18.34
CA ALA A 238 4.76 -18.35 -17.69
C ALA A 238 5.66 -18.93 -16.59
N ASN A 239 5.15 -19.90 -15.81
CA ASN A 239 5.93 -20.56 -14.77
C ASN A 239 7.11 -21.34 -15.36
N HIS A 240 6.87 -22.08 -16.46
CA HIS A 240 7.93 -22.80 -17.17
C HIS A 240 9.00 -21.85 -17.70
N LEU A 241 8.60 -20.73 -18.31
CA LEU A 241 9.55 -19.72 -18.75
C LEU A 241 10.38 -19.17 -17.57
N GLY A 242 9.74 -18.88 -16.44
CA GLY A 242 10.43 -18.44 -15.23
C GLY A 242 11.55 -19.40 -14.81
N SER A 243 11.24 -20.69 -14.70
CA SER A 243 12.24 -21.72 -14.36
C SER A 243 13.37 -21.81 -15.38
N LEU A 244 13.07 -21.74 -16.69
CA LEU A 244 14.08 -21.77 -17.74
C LEU A 244 15.02 -20.56 -17.70
N LEU A 245 14.47 -19.38 -17.43
CA LEU A 245 15.24 -18.15 -17.30
C LEU A 245 16.16 -18.20 -16.08
N GLU A 246 15.68 -18.71 -14.94
CA GLU A 246 16.51 -18.90 -13.74
C GLU A 246 17.66 -19.88 -13.97
N GLU A 247 17.40 -21.03 -14.59
CA GLU A 247 18.42 -22.04 -14.92
C GLU A 247 19.51 -21.51 -15.88
N LYS A 248 19.12 -20.59 -16.76
CA LYS A 248 19.99 -20.00 -17.79
C LYS A 248 20.45 -18.59 -17.42
N ALA A 249 20.24 -18.15 -16.18
CA ALA A 249 20.67 -16.84 -15.71
C ALA A 249 22.16 -16.59 -15.96
N GLY A 250 22.50 -15.41 -16.48
CA GLY A 250 23.87 -15.05 -16.85
C GLY A 250 24.40 -15.64 -18.15
N LYS A 251 23.64 -16.49 -18.85
CA LYS A 251 24.05 -17.11 -20.12
C LYS A 251 23.48 -16.36 -21.32
N THR A 252 24.10 -16.54 -22.48
CA THR A 252 23.54 -16.14 -23.77
C THR A 252 22.69 -17.26 -24.33
N VAL A 253 21.44 -16.95 -24.66
CA VAL A 253 20.40 -17.90 -25.09
C VAL A 253 19.79 -17.46 -26.42
N GLN A 254 19.28 -18.42 -27.21
CA GLN A 254 18.50 -18.18 -28.41
C GLN A 254 17.01 -18.18 -28.06
N LEU A 255 16.37 -17.02 -28.15
CA LEU A 255 14.92 -16.87 -28.01
C LEU A 255 14.25 -16.97 -29.38
N THR A 256 13.29 -17.89 -29.52
CA THR A 256 12.36 -17.90 -30.65
C THR A 256 11.04 -17.28 -30.21
N LEU A 257 10.62 -16.23 -30.92
CA LEU A 257 9.34 -15.55 -30.70
C LEU A 257 8.53 -15.46 -31.99
N SER A 258 7.23 -15.20 -31.87
CA SER A 258 6.34 -14.88 -32.97
C SER A 258 5.83 -13.46 -32.84
N ARG A 259 6.02 -12.67 -33.90
CA ARG A 259 5.58 -11.29 -34.03
C ARG A 259 4.66 -11.19 -35.25
N ASN A 260 3.39 -10.87 -35.03
CA ASN A 260 2.37 -10.81 -36.10
C ASN A 260 2.34 -12.11 -36.95
N GLY A 261 2.45 -13.27 -36.29
CA GLY A 261 2.44 -14.59 -36.95
C GLY A 261 3.76 -15.00 -37.61
N LYS A 262 4.78 -14.13 -37.65
CA LYS A 262 6.10 -14.46 -38.20
C LYS A 262 7.07 -14.86 -37.09
N LYS A 263 7.77 -15.98 -37.30
CA LYS A 263 8.83 -16.41 -36.39
C LYS A 263 10.05 -15.49 -36.51
N VAL A 264 10.55 -15.05 -35.37
CA VAL A 264 11.75 -14.23 -35.22
C VAL A 264 12.65 -14.93 -34.20
N LYS A 265 13.95 -15.01 -34.52
CA LYS A 265 14.96 -15.51 -33.58
C LYS A 265 15.81 -14.35 -33.10
N LYS A 266 16.04 -14.28 -31.79
CA LYS A 266 16.86 -13.26 -31.13
C LYS A 266 17.89 -13.95 -30.25
N THR A 267 19.14 -13.50 -30.30
CA THR A 267 20.18 -13.91 -29.35
C THR A 267 20.17 -12.92 -28.19
N ILE A 268 20.06 -13.42 -26.96
CA ILE A 268 19.83 -12.59 -25.77
C ILE A 268 20.80 -13.01 -24.68
N THR A 269 21.50 -12.05 -24.07
CA THR A 269 22.35 -12.30 -22.90
C THR A 269 21.58 -11.99 -21.63
N LEU A 270 21.26 -13.04 -20.86
CA LEU A 270 20.49 -12.92 -19.62
C LEU A 270 21.34 -12.33 -18.50
N ASN A 271 20.69 -11.58 -17.60
CA ASN A 271 21.33 -11.09 -16.40
C ASN A 271 21.59 -12.23 -15.40
N LYS A 272 22.65 -12.08 -14.59
CA LYS A 272 22.94 -12.99 -13.48
C LYS A 272 22.02 -12.71 -12.30
N ILE A 273 21.71 -13.77 -11.55
CA ILE A 273 21.18 -13.69 -10.19
C ILE A 273 22.37 -13.42 -9.25
N LEU A 274 22.20 -12.55 -8.26
CA LEU A 274 23.22 -12.24 -7.25
C LEU A 274 23.16 -13.21 -6.06
#